data_AF-A0A800DNC1-F1
#
_entry.id   AF-A0A800DNC1-F1
#
_cell.length_a   1.000
_cell.length_b   1.000
_cell.length_c   1.000
_cell.angle_alpha   90.00
_cell.angle_beta   90.00
_cell.angle_gamma   90.00
#
_symmetry.space_group_name_H-M   'P 1'
#
loop_
_entity.id
_entity.type
_entity.pdbx_description
1 polymer ?
#
loop_
_entity_poly.entity_id
_entity_poly.type
_entity_poly.pdbx_seq_one_letter_code
_entity_poly.pdbx_strand_id
1 'polypeptide(L)'
;MAEITVQLPEPIIIRLREQALKSQVSLPELVSQRLMEDFDIAVCTEVQARRRALKLLREHAGYMLRTGTPIFDANTFTWSVPVLPNIKDGKPEPIGEVCLKADTGEILTDSFAILEMSNKAGTLLGVERFDEGFQKRLEELFNKNNSGELSQAERCVLEEMVQKIQAKDLENIQRLIEQLRLPKTNRKKAFAALKRASVALENPTHDETKETRISK
;
A
#
# COMPACT_ATOMS: atom_id res chain seq x y z
N MET A 1 -9.80 16.30 22.63
CA MET A 1 -10.33 17.41 21.81
C MET A 1 -11.66 16.94 21.24
N ALA A 2 -12.75 17.68 21.45
CA ALA A 2 -14.06 17.28 20.94
C ALA A 2 -14.10 17.47 19.42
N GLU A 3 -14.39 16.41 18.67
CA GLU A 3 -14.66 16.49 17.23
C GLU A 3 -15.92 17.31 17.01
N ILE A 4 -15.78 18.49 16.40
CA ILE A 4 -16.92 19.28 15.93
C ILE A 4 -17.38 18.64 14.63
N THR A 5 -18.38 17.76 14.70
CA THR A 5 -19.11 17.27 13.53
C THR A 5 -20.02 18.39 13.07
N VAL A 6 -19.64 19.10 11.99
CA VAL A 6 -20.53 20.08 11.36
C VAL A 6 -21.58 19.31 10.57
N GLN A 7 -22.68 18.92 11.23
CA GLN A 7 -23.85 18.44 10.51
C GLN A 7 -24.46 19.60 9.75
N LEU A 8 -24.36 19.57 8.42
CA LEU A 8 -25.10 20.51 7.59
C LEU A 8 -26.60 20.21 7.74
N PRO A 9 -27.44 21.20 8.07
CA PRO A 9 -28.88 21.02 8.14
C PRO A 9 -29.44 20.44 6.83
N GLU A 10 -30.33 19.47 6.93
CA GLU A 10 -30.92 18.74 5.80
C GLU A 10 -31.50 19.64 4.69
N PRO A 11 -32.15 20.78 4.99
CA PRO A 11 -32.60 21.72 3.95
C PRO A 11 -31.47 22.33 3.12
N ILE A 12 -30.27 22.47 3.69
CA ILE A 12 -29.09 23.00 3.00
C ILE A 12 -28.52 21.93 2.07
N ILE A 13 -28.46 20.67 2.51
CA ILE A 13 -28.03 19.54 1.68
C ILE A 13 -28.94 19.37 0.46
N ILE A 14 -30.27 19.45 0.65
CA ILE A 14 -31.25 19.36 -0.44
C ILE A 14 -31.03 20.50 -1.45
N ARG A 15 -30.85 21.74 -1.00
CA ARG A 15 -30.60 22.89 -1.88
C ARG A 15 -29.27 22.79 -2.65
N LEU A 16 -28.21 22.31 -2.01
CA LEU A 16 -26.91 22.10 -2.65
C LEU A 16 -27.00 20.99 -3.72
N ARG A 17 -27.75 19.91 -3.45
CA ARG A 17 -28.02 18.87 -4.45
C ARG A 17 -28.82 19.40 -5.64
N GLU A 18 -29.87 20.18 -5.39
CA GLU A 18 -30.67 20.80 -6.46
C GLU A 18 -29.86 21.81 -7.29
N GLN A 19 -28.96 22.57 -6.65
CA GLN A 19 -28.08 23.51 -7.36
C GLN A 19 -27.03 22.79 -8.18
N ALA A 20 -26.38 21.74 -7.66
CA ALA A 20 -25.45 20.89 -8.42
C ALA A 20 -26.11 20.30 -9.67
N LEU A 21 -27.36 19.84 -9.54
CA LEU A 21 -28.17 19.36 -10.68
C LEU A 21 -28.44 20.45 -11.72
N LYS A 22 -28.72 21.69 -11.29
CA LYS A 22 -29.02 22.82 -12.19
C LYS A 22 -27.79 23.40 -12.88
N SER A 23 -26.63 23.42 -12.22
CA SER A 23 -25.40 23.99 -12.76
C SER A 23 -24.55 22.99 -13.56
N GLN A 24 -24.94 21.70 -13.60
CA GLN A 24 -24.14 20.61 -14.18
C GLN A 24 -22.75 20.47 -13.53
N VAL A 25 -22.60 20.95 -12.31
CA VAL A 25 -21.37 20.86 -11.51
C VAL A 25 -21.58 19.79 -10.45
N SER A 26 -20.54 19.01 -10.13
CA SER A 26 -20.67 17.95 -9.13
C SER A 26 -20.94 18.54 -7.74
N LEU A 27 -21.73 17.86 -6.89
CA LEU A 27 -22.01 18.32 -5.52
C LEU A 27 -20.73 18.67 -4.72
N PRO A 28 -19.65 17.88 -4.78
CA PRO A 28 -18.40 18.22 -4.09
C PRO A 28 -17.78 19.52 -4.59
N GLU A 29 -17.87 19.78 -5.90
CA GLU A 29 -17.31 20.96 -6.55
C GLU A 29 -18.15 22.21 -6.24
N LEU A 30 -19.47 22.08 -6.17
CA LEU A 30 -20.37 23.16 -5.74
C LEU A 30 -20.21 23.51 -4.25
N VAL A 31 -20.02 22.51 -3.40
CA VAL A 31 -19.72 22.71 -1.97
C VAL A 31 -18.34 23.33 -1.78
N SER A 32 -17.34 22.89 -2.55
CA SER A 32 -16.00 23.49 -2.54
C SER A 32 -16.01 24.95 -2.98
N GLN A 33 -16.75 25.28 -4.04
CA GLN A 33 -16.90 26.65 -4.54
C GLN A 33 -17.54 27.55 -3.49
N ARG A 34 -18.66 27.13 -2.87
CA ARG A 34 -19.29 27.92 -1.81
C ARG A 34 -18.45 28.09 -0.56
N LEU A 35 -17.78 27.03 -0.11
CA LEU A 35 -16.93 27.13 1.09
C LEU A 35 -15.73 28.03 0.87
N MET A 36 -15.19 28.07 -0.36
CA MET A 36 -14.13 28.98 -0.73
C MET A 36 -14.64 30.42 -0.91
N GLU A 37 -15.80 30.62 -1.52
CA GLU A 37 -16.41 31.95 -1.75
C GLU A 37 -16.94 32.61 -0.47
N ASP A 38 -17.64 31.85 0.37
CA ASP A 38 -18.33 32.38 1.55
C ASP A 38 -17.43 32.38 2.81
N PHE A 39 -16.40 31.52 2.87
CA PHE A 39 -15.62 31.28 4.09
C PHE A 39 -14.10 31.19 3.90
N ASP A 40 -13.58 31.32 2.67
CA ASP A 40 -12.14 31.15 2.32
C ASP A 40 -11.56 29.80 2.80
N ILE A 41 -12.39 28.76 2.82
CA ILE A 41 -11.98 27.40 3.19
C ILE A 41 -11.54 26.67 1.92
N ALA A 42 -10.24 26.40 1.79
CA ALA A 42 -9.74 25.52 0.75
C ALA A 42 -10.29 24.11 0.96
N VAL A 43 -10.90 23.53 -0.08
CA VAL A 43 -11.46 22.17 -0.04
C VAL A 43 -10.61 21.25 -0.90
N CYS A 44 -10.25 20.09 -0.34
CA CYS A 44 -9.61 19.00 -1.03
C CYS A 44 -10.51 18.52 -2.18
N THR A 45 -10.03 18.63 -3.41
CA THR A 45 -10.77 18.19 -4.61
C THR A 45 -10.69 16.68 -4.81
N GLU A 46 -11.57 16.11 -5.65
CA GLU A 46 -11.53 14.70 -6.03
C GLU A 46 -10.13 14.27 -6.52
N VAL A 47 -9.50 15.11 -7.36
CA VAL A 47 -8.15 14.86 -7.90
C VAL A 47 -7.10 14.86 -6.79
N GLN A 48 -7.21 15.77 -5.83
CA GLN A 48 -6.29 15.83 -4.69
C GLN A 48 -6.48 14.63 -3.75
N ALA A 49 -7.73 14.26 -3.43
CA ALA A 49 -8.05 13.10 -2.62
C ALA A 49 -7.49 11.81 -3.25
N ARG A 50 -7.70 11.63 -4.56
CA ARG A 50 -7.16 10.50 -5.32
C ARG A 50 -5.63 10.47 -5.31
N ARG A 51 -4.97 11.62 -5.52
CA ARG A 51 -3.49 11.71 -5.53
C ARG A 51 -2.90 11.39 -4.16
N ARG A 52 -3.50 11.91 -3.08
CA ARG A 52 -3.06 11.67 -1.71
C ARG A 52 -3.22 10.22 -1.31
N ALA A 53 -4.39 9.62 -1.58
CA ALA A 53 -4.62 8.20 -1.36
C ALA A 53 -3.63 7.34 -2.16
N LEU A 54 -3.40 7.65 -3.44
CA LEU A 54 -2.43 6.91 -4.25
C LEU A 54 -1.00 7.02 -3.71
N LYS A 55 -0.59 8.20 -3.23
CA LYS A 55 0.73 8.40 -2.63
C LYS A 55 0.91 7.52 -1.39
N LEU A 56 -0.06 7.54 -0.47
CA LEU A 56 -0.07 6.70 0.72
C LEU A 56 0.02 5.19 0.37
N LEU A 57 -0.81 4.73 -0.58
CA LEU A 57 -0.77 3.34 -1.02
C LEU A 57 0.57 2.96 -1.65
N ARG A 58 1.24 3.88 -2.36
CA ARG A 58 2.55 3.64 -2.96
C ARG A 58 3.64 3.53 -1.89
N GLU A 59 3.57 4.32 -0.83
CA GLU A 59 4.52 4.29 0.28
C GLU A 59 4.44 2.99 1.08
N HIS A 60 3.26 2.40 1.24
CA HIS A 60 3.07 1.21 2.08
C HIS A 60 2.89 -0.10 1.32
N ALA A 61 2.29 -0.07 0.12
CA ALA A 61 1.96 -1.26 -0.66
C ALA A 61 2.66 -1.31 -2.02
N GLY A 62 3.49 -0.31 -2.34
CA GLY A 62 4.16 -0.21 -3.63
C GLY A 62 3.17 -0.25 -4.79
N TYR A 63 3.41 -1.12 -5.77
CA TYR A 63 2.55 -1.27 -6.96
C TYR A 63 1.40 -2.25 -6.81
N MET A 64 1.21 -2.89 -5.65
CA MET A 64 0.17 -3.91 -5.44
C MET A 64 -1.24 -3.33 -5.44
N LEU A 65 -1.38 -2.08 -5.00
CA LEU A 65 -2.67 -1.39 -4.86
C LEU A 65 -2.80 -0.22 -5.83
N ARG A 66 -4.04 0.14 -6.14
CA ARG A 66 -4.41 1.35 -6.88
C ARG A 66 -5.71 1.93 -6.32
N THR A 67 -6.00 3.18 -6.66
CA THR A 67 -7.24 3.86 -6.24
C THR A 67 -8.34 3.73 -7.30
N GLY A 68 -9.58 3.56 -6.84
CA GLY A 68 -10.79 3.79 -7.62
C GLY A 68 -11.15 5.27 -7.75
N THR A 69 -12.41 5.53 -8.10
CA THR A 69 -12.98 6.89 -8.14
C THR A 69 -13.37 7.30 -6.72
N PRO A 70 -12.88 8.44 -6.21
CA PRO A 70 -13.30 8.94 -4.90
C PRO A 70 -14.79 9.22 -4.82
N ILE A 71 -15.37 8.98 -3.65
CA ILE A 71 -16.77 9.21 -3.32
C ILE A 71 -16.79 10.24 -2.18
N PHE A 72 -17.55 11.32 -2.35
CA PHE A 72 -17.68 12.35 -1.33
C PHE A 72 -18.92 12.11 -0.47
N ASP A 73 -18.73 12.10 0.85
CA ASP A 73 -19.80 12.10 1.83
C ASP A 73 -19.95 13.49 2.44
N ALA A 74 -21.11 14.12 2.18
CA ALA A 74 -21.43 15.44 2.67
C ALA A 74 -21.79 15.47 4.16
N ASN A 75 -22.19 14.33 4.76
CA ASN A 75 -22.60 14.26 6.16
C ASN A 75 -21.39 14.28 7.10
N THR A 76 -20.34 13.56 6.73
CA THR A 76 -19.07 13.49 7.46
C THR A 76 -18.02 14.45 6.92
N PHE A 77 -18.29 15.08 5.76
CA PHE A 77 -17.37 15.95 5.06
C PHE A 77 -16.04 15.25 4.74
N THR A 78 -16.14 14.03 4.18
CA THR A 78 -14.99 13.16 3.88
C THR A 78 -15.01 12.65 2.45
N TRP A 79 -13.81 12.39 1.91
CA TRP A 79 -13.59 11.61 0.71
C TRP A 79 -13.28 10.16 1.07
N SER A 80 -14.09 9.23 0.58
CA SER A 80 -13.77 7.80 0.58
C SER A 80 -13.16 7.43 -0.77
N VAL A 81 -11.91 6.96 -0.77
CA VAL A 81 -11.20 6.54 -1.99
C VAL A 81 -11.10 5.02 -2.01
N PRO A 82 -11.89 4.31 -2.84
CA PRO A 82 -11.84 2.86 -2.91
C PRO A 82 -10.45 2.35 -3.28
N VAL A 83 -10.01 1.27 -2.64
CA VAL A 83 -8.71 0.63 -2.89
C VAL A 83 -8.94 -0.66 -3.66
N LEU A 84 -8.25 -0.78 -4.79
CA LEU A 84 -8.35 -1.92 -5.70
C LEU A 84 -6.99 -2.64 -5.78
N PRO A 85 -6.97 -3.97 -5.90
CA PRO A 85 -5.82 -4.71 -6.40
C PRO A 85 -5.39 -4.19 -7.79
N ASN A 86 -4.08 -4.08 -8.00
CA ASN A 86 -3.50 -3.63 -9.28
C ASN A 86 -3.19 -4.80 -10.22
N ILE A 87 -4.19 -5.65 -10.46
CA ILE A 87 -4.06 -6.85 -11.29
C ILE A 87 -4.12 -6.46 -12.78
N LYS A 88 -3.29 -7.10 -13.60
CA LYS A 88 -3.17 -6.88 -15.04
C LYS A 88 -4.43 -7.30 -15.78
N ASP A 89 -4.98 -8.45 -15.43
CA ASP A 89 -6.13 -9.07 -16.10
C ASP A 89 -7.31 -9.17 -15.11
N GLY A 90 -8.51 -8.81 -15.58
CA GLY A 90 -9.74 -8.86 -14.77
C GLY A 90 -10.28 -7.51 -14.31
N LYS A 91 -11.46 -7.55 -13.66
CA LYS A 91 -12.10 -6.39 -13.01
C LYS A 91 -11.96 -6.56 -11.50
N PRO A 92 -10.94 -5.95 -10.87
CA PRO A 92 -10.73 -6.12 -9.44
C PRO A 92 -11.81 -5.39 -8.65
N GLU A 93 -12.32 -6.04 -7.61
CA GLU A 93 -13.25 -5.46 -6.65
C GLU A 93 -12.51 -4.64 -5.57
N PRO A 94 -13.17 -3.66 -4.95
CA PRO A 94 -12.62 -2.96 -3.79
C PRO A 94 -12.34 -3.89 -2.62
N ILE A 95 -11.15 -3.74 -2.03
CA ILE A 95 -10.71 -4.51 -0.85
C ILE A 95 -10.65 -3.65 0.42
N GLY A 96 -11.02 -2.38 0.30
CA GLY A 96 -11.08 -1.39 1.36
C GLY A 96 -11.12 0.03 0.78
N GLU A 97 -10.89 1.03 1.62
CA GLU A 97 -10.92 2.44 1.25
C GLU A 97 -9.90 3.27 2.03
N VAL A 98 -9.44 4.36 1.42
CA VAL A 98 -8.69 5.42 2.10
C VAL A 98 -9.63 6.60 2.30
N CYS A 99 -9.86 6.96 3.55
CA CYS A 99 -10.70 8.08 3.96
C CYS A 99 -9.83 9.32 4.17
N LEU A 100 -10.26 10.46 3.65
CA LEU A 100 -9.62 11.75 3.85
C LEU A 100 -10.64 12.79 4.28
N LYS A 101 -10.26 13.73 5.14
CA LYS A 101 -11.07 14.92 5.40
C LYS A 101 -11.16 15.78 4.15
N ALA A 102 -12.35 16.28 3.81
CA ALA A 102 -12.54 17.07 2.61
C ALA A 102 -12.04 18.51 2.73
N ASP A 103 -11.95 19.10 3.92
CA ASP A 103 -11.38 20.44 4.11
C ASP A 103 -9.84 20.44 3.99
N THR A 104 -9.19 19.54 4.71
CA THR A 104 -7.73 19.55 4.90
C THR A 104 -7.01 18.56 3.99
N GLY A 105 -7.72 17.56 3.48
CA GLY A 105 -7.12 16.40 2.81
C GLY A 105 -6.28 15.55 3.75
N GLU A 106 -6.47 15.67 5.06
CA GLU A 106 -5.83 14.81 6.07
C GLU A 106 -6.31 13.37 5.88
N ILE A 107 -5.39 12.41 5.94
CA ILE A 107 -5.70 10.99 5.85
C ILE A 107 -6.22 10.52 7.21
N LEU A 108 -7.42 9.92 7.20
CA LEU A 108 -8.07 9.36 8.38
C LEU A 108 -7.81 7.85 8.52
N THR A 109 -7.48 7.17 7.42
CA THR A 109 -7.21 5.74 7.42
C THR A 109 -5.88 5.44 8.08
N ASP A 110 -5.89 4.52 9.04
CA ASP A 110 -4.70 4.08 9.75
C ASP A 110 -3.78 3.18 8.90
N SER A 111 -2.54 3.03 9.36
CA SER A 111 -1.55 2.17 8.70
C SER A 111 -1.91 0.68 8.77
N PHE A 112 -2.71 0.26 9.75
CA PHE A 112 -3.07 -1.14 9.94
C PHE A 112 -4.07 -1.61 8.87
N ALA A 113 -5.09 -0.80 8.57
CA ALA A 113 -6.02 -1.01 7.47
C ALA A 113 -5.29 -1.12 6.13
N ILE A 114 -4.24 -0.31 5.93
CA ILE A 114 -3.41 -0.37 4.71
C ILE A 114 -2.63 -1.68 4.62
N LEU A 115 -2.11 -2.17 5.76
CA LEU A 115 -1.46 -3.47 5.83
C LEU A 115 -2.43 -4.61 5.53
N GLU A 116 -3.65 -4.58 6.09
CA GLU A 116 -4.69 -5.57 5.79
C GLU A 116 -5.07 -5.58 4.31
N MET A 117 -5.27 -4.39 3.70
CA MET A 117 -5.54 -4.27 2.28
C MET A 117 -4.38 -4.83 1.44
N SER A 118 -3.13 -4.56 1.84
CA SER A 118 -1.94 -5.08 1.17
C SER A 118 -1.85 -6.60 1.28
N ASN A 119 -2.20 -7.17 2.43
CA ASN A 119 -2.26 -8.61 2.65
C ASN A 119 -3.31 -9.28 1.77
N LYS A 120 -4.54 -8.72 1.72
CA LYS A 120 -5.62 -9.18 0.85
C LYS A 120 -5.20 -9.15 -0.63
N ALA A 121 -4.57 -8.07 -1.07
CA ALA A 121 -4.06 -7.97 -2.43
C ALA A 121 -2.94 -8.98 -2.73
N GLY A 122 -2.04 -9.22 -1.77
CA GLY A 122 -0.99 -10.24 -1.89
C GLY A 122 -1.57 -11.63 -2.15
N THR A 123 -2.59 -12.03 -1.39
CA THR A 123 -3.31 -13.29 -1.61
C THR A 123 -3.94 -13.35 -3.00
N LEU A 124 -4.61 -12.28 -3.45
CA LEU A 124 -5.21 -12.22 -4.79
C LEU A 124 -4.18 -12.25 -5.93
N LEU A 125 -2.97 -11.76 -5.68
CA LEU A 125 -1.86 -11.78 -6.63
C LEU A 125 -1.07 -13.10 -6.60
N GLY A 126 -1.49 -14.08 -5.80
CA GLY A 126 -0.84 -15.39 -5.71
C GLY A 126 0.49 -15.39 -4.96
N VAL A 127 0.68 -14.43 -4.04
CA VAL A 127 1.81 -14.46 -3.10
C VAL A 127 1.59 -15.60 -2.12
N GLU A 128 2.47 -16.59 -2.17
CA GLU A 128 2.45 -17.72 -1.26
C GLU A 128 3.19 -17.37 0.03
N ARG A 129 2.62 -17.80 1.16
CA ARG A 129 3.21 -17.64 2.50
C ARG A 129 3.57 -19.01 3.05
N PHE A 130 4.61 -19.05 3.87
CA PHE A 130 4.90 -20.22 4.69
C PHE A 130 3.79 -20.45 5.71
N ASP A 131 3.57 -21.71 6.06
CA ASP A 131 2.60 -22.10 7.07
C ASP A 131 2.99 -21.61 8.48
N GLU A 132 2.02 -21.62 9.40
CA GLU A 132 2.24 -21.18 10.78
C GLU A 132 3.31 -21.99 11.51
N GLY A 133 3.46 -23.28 11.21
CA GLY A 133 4.47 -24.13 11.82
C GLY A 133 5.88 -23.71 11.42
N PHE A 134 6.09 -23.45 10.13
CA PHE A 134 7.34 -22.90 9.61
C PHE A 134 7.64 -21.53 10.22
N GLN A 135 6.65 -20.64 10.29
CA GLN A 135 6.83 -19.29 10.86
C GLN A 135 7.19 -19.33 12.35
N LYS A 136 6.47 -20.14 13.16
CA LYS A 136 6.76 -20.32 14.59
C LYS A 136 8.16 -20.87 14.80
N ARG A 137 8.55 -21.89 14.02
CA ARG A 137 9.88 -22.48 14.12
C ARG A 137 10.98 -21.48 13.76
N LEU A 138 10.75 -20.66 12.74
CA LEU A 138 11.67 -19.59 12.34
C LEU A 138 11.85 -18.57 13.47
N GLU A 139 10.74 -18.12 14.09
CA GLU A 139 10.75 -17.18 15.20
C GLU A 139 11.47 -17.74 16.43
N GLU A 140 11.22 -19.01 16.79
CA GLU A 140 11.95 -19.71 17.85
C GLU A 140 13.48 -19.69 17.60
N LEU A 141 13.91 -20.02 16.38
CA LEU A 141 15.32 -20.06 16.03
C LEU A 141 15.95 -18.66 16.00
N PHE A 142 15.24 -17.64 15.53
CA PHE A 142 15.71 -16.26 15.61
C PHE A 142 15.87 -15.79 17.06
N ASN A 143 14.90 -16.11 17.93
CA ASN A 143 14.98 -15.76 19.35
C ASN A 143 16.18 -16.43 20.03
N LYS A 144 16.42 -17.72 19.76
CA LYS A 144 17.62 -18.44 20.25
C LYS A 144 18.92 -17.89 19.68
N ASN A 145 18.92 -17.45 18.41
CA ASN A 145 20.09 -16.82 17.81
C ASN A 145 20.41 -15.48 18.48
N ASN A 146 19.38 -14.68 18.79
CA ASN A 146 19.51 -13.40 19.47
C ASN A 146 19.93 -13.56 20.95
N SER A 147 19.51 -14.64 21.63
CA SER A 147 19.96 -14.95 23.00
C SER A 147 21.33 -15.63 23.07
N GLY A 148 21.92 -16.00 21.93
CA GLY A 148 23.21 -16.71 21.87
C GLY A 148 23.13 -18.20 22.27
N GLU A 149 21.93 -18.76 22.38
CA GLU A 149 21.66 -20.14 22.81
C GLU A 149 21.49 -21.11 21.63
N LEU A 150 21.76 -20.65 20.40
CA LEU A 150 21.58 -21.44 19.19
C LEU A 150 22.67 -22.52 19.07
N SER A 151 22.27 -23.79 19.11
CA SER A 151 23.19 -24.90 18.87
C SER A 151 23.67 -24.93 17.41
N GLN A 152 24.78 -25.63 17.13
CA GLN A 152 25.29 -25.76 15.77
C GLN A 152 24.30 -26.46 14.82
N ALA A 153 23.58 -27.48 15.30
CA ALA A 153 22.53 -28.14 14.52
C ALA A 153 21.37 -27.19 14.20
N GLU A 154 20.95 -26.36 15.18
CA GLU A 154 19.91 -25.36 14.97
C GLU A 154 20.35 -24.22 14.05
N ARG A 155 21.64 -23.87 14.04
CA ARG A 155 22.22 -22.91 13.08
C ARG A 155 22.11 -23.41 11.64
N CYS A 156 22.44 -24.68 11.39
CA CYS A 156 22.26 -25.28 10.06
C CYS A 156 20.78 -25.27 9.63
N VAL A 157 19.85 -25.59 10.54
CA VAL A 157 18.41 -25.52 10.26
C VAL A 157 17.96 -24.09 9.94
N LEU A 158 18.44 -23.09 10.70
CA LEU A 158 18.12 -21.68 10.45
C LEU A 158 18.64 -21.23 9.07
N GLU A 159 19.87 -21.60 8.70
CA GLU A 159 20.44 -21.31 7.38
C GLU A 159 19.62 -21.92 6.24
N GLU A 160 19.22 -23.19 6.36
CA GLU A 160 18.35 -23.86 5.37
C GLU A 160 16.98 -23.18 5.26
N MET A 161 16.38 -22.76 6.37
CA MET A 161 15.11 -22.04 6.38
C MET A 161 15.23 -20.67 5.70
N VAL A 162 16.32 -19.93 5.96
CA VAL A 162 16.60 -18.64 5.31
C VAL A 162 16.74 -18.81 3.80
N GLN A 163 17.46 -19.85 3.34
CA GLN A 163 17.58 -20.14 1.90
C GLN A 163 16.22 -20.46 1.26
N LYS A 164 15.38 -21.26 1.95
CA LYS A 164 14.01 -21.55 1.48
C LYS A 164 13.17 -20.27 1.38
N ILE A 165 13.28 -19.36 2.35
CA ILE A 165 12.58 -18.06 2.32
C ILE A 165 13.05 -17.24 1.12
N GLN A 166 14.35 -17.09 0.93
CA GLN A 166 14.91 -16.32 -0.19
C GLN A 166 14.46 -16.87 -1.55
N ALA A 167 14.48 -18.20 -1.73
CA ALA A 167 13.99 -18.83 -2.96
C ALA A 167 12.50 -18.55 -3.17
N LYS A 168 11.69 -18.66 -2.11
CA LYS A 168 10.24 -18.39 -2.19
C LYS A 168 9.93 -16.93 -2.48
N ASP A 169 10.68 -16.01 -1.90
CA ASP A 169 10.56 -14.59 -2.14
C ASP A 169 10.86 -14.24 -3.60
N LEU A 170 11.87 -14.86 -4.21
CA LEU A 170 12.13 -14.70 -5.65
C LEU A 170 10.95 -15.16 -6.51
N GLU A 171 10.38 -16.34 -6.21
CA GLU A 171 9.20 -16.85 -6.92
C GLU A 171 8.00 -15.90 -6.78
N ASN A 172 7.74 -15.43 -5.56
CA ASN A 172 6.67 -14.48 -5.27
C ASN A 172 6.88 -13.16 -6.02
N ILE A 173 8.11 -12.62 -6.04
CA ILE A 173 8.45 -11.40 -6.78
C ILE A 173 8.23 -11.62 -8.28
N GLN A 174 8.64 -12.76 -8.84
CA GLN A 174 8.42 -13.08 -10.25
C GLN A 174 6.93 -13.04 -10.59
N ARG A 175 6.09 -13.74 -9.81
CA ARG A 175 4.64 -13.77 -9.98
C ARG A 175 4.05 -12.37 -9.88
N LEU A 176 4.48 -11.57 -8.92
CA LEU A 176 4.06 -10.18 -8.80
C LEU A 176 4.39 -9.38 -10.07
N ILE A 177 5.59 -9.50 -10.63
CA ILE A 177 5.97 -8.78 -11.87
C ILE A 177 5.10 -9.22 -13.07
N GLU A 178 4.63 -10.47 -13.07
CA GLU A 178 3.76 -11.01 -14.13
C GLU A 178 2.30 -10.58 -13.97
N GLN A 179 1.80 -10.57 -12.74
CA GLN A 179 0.39 -10.27 -12.41
C GLN A 179 0.09 -8.78 -12.29
N LEU A 180 1.08 -7.95 -11.90
CA LEU A 180 0.88 -6.52 -11.71
C LEU A 180 0.75 -5.77 -13.04
N ARG A 181 -0.19 -4.82 -13.07
CA ARG A 181 -0.27 -3.85 -14.17
C ARG A 181 0.85 -2.81 -14.05
N LEU A 182 2.01 -3.15 -14.59
CA LEU A 182 3.21 -2.28 -14.60
C LEU A 182 3.45 -1.65 -15.99
N PRO A 183 3.97 -0.41 -16.06
CA PRO A 183 4.52 0.13 -17.30
C PRO A 183 5.60 -0.79 -17.88
N LYS A 184 5.68 -0.93 -19.22
CA LYS A 184 6.63 -1.83 -19.89
C LYS A 184 8.08 -1.60 -19.44
N THR A 185 8.47 -0.35 -19.25
CA THR A 185 9.80 0.05 -18.75
C THR A 185 10.06 -0.46 -17.34
N ASN A 186 9.11 -0.28 -16.43
CA ASN A 186 9.21 -0.75 -15.04
C ASN A 186 9.23 -2.28 -14.98
N ARG A 187 8.42 -2.96 -15.78
CA ARG A 187 8.40 -4.43 -15.87
C ARG A 187 9.77 -4.99 -16.31
N LYS A 188 10.37 -4.40 -17.35
CA LYS A 188 11.73 -4.79 -17.81
C LYS A 188 12.79 -4.57 -16.73
N LYS A 189 12.76 -3.41 -16.05
CA LYS A 189 13.68 -3.10 -14.94
C LYS A 189 13.53 -4.09 -13.78
N ALA A 190 12.29 -4.44 -13.43
CA ALA A 190 12.00 -5.39 -12.36
C ALA A 190 12.53 -6.80 -12.68
N PHE A 191 12.29 -7.32 -13.89
CA PHE A 191 12.85 -8.61 -14.30
C PHE A 191 14.39 -8.60 -14.35
N ALA A 192 15.01 -7.50 -14.78
CA ALA A 192 16.47 -7.37 -14.76
C ALA A 192 17.04 -7.34 -13.33
N ALA A 193 16.32 -6.73 -12.37
CA ALA A 193 16.69 -6.78 -10.96
C ALA A 193 16.52 -8.19 -10.38
N LEU A 194 15.40 -8.85 -10.65
CA LEU A 194 15.13 -10.23 -10.23
C LEU A 194 16.20 -11.19 -10.73
N LYS A 195 16.58 -11.11 -12.01
CA LYS A 195 17.66 -11.94 -12.58
C LYS A 195 18.99 -11.76 -11.85
N ARG A 196 19.34 -10.51 -11.49
CA ARG A 196 20.57 -10.24 -10.72
C ARG A 196 20.50 -10.81 -9.30
N ALA A 197 19.35 -10.70 -8.64
CA ALA A 197 19.14 -11.27 -7.30
C ALA A 197 19.23 -12.80 -7.30
N SER A 198 18.64 -13.46 -8.31
CA SER A 198 18.73 -14.92 -8.48
C SER A 198 20.19 -15.38 -8.64
N VAL A 199 20.96 -14.70 -9.48
CA VAL A 199 22.38 -15.03 -9.70
C VAL A 199 23.22 -14.85 -8.43
N ALA A 200 22.94 -13.82 -7.63
CA ALA A 200 23.63 -13.57 -6.36
C ALA A 200 23.30 -14.63 -5.29
N LEU A 201 22.12 -15.24 -5.35
CA LEU A 201 21.72 -16.33 -4.45
C LEU A 201 22.30 -17.68 -4.86
N GLU A 202 22.45 -17.93 -6.17
CA GLU A 202 23.09 -19.15 -6.70
C GLU A 202 24.61 -19.13 -6.53
N ASN A 203 25.22 -17.95 -6.59
CA ASN A 203 26.64 -17.74 -6.39
C ASN A 203 26.83 -16.74 -5.26
N PRO A 204 26.71 -17.16 -3.98
CA PRO A 204 27.20 -16.36 -2.88
C PRO A 204 28.71 -16.30 -3.03
N THR A 205 29.22 -15.36 -3.83
CA THR A 205 30.64 -15.05 -3.86
C THR A 205 31.08 -14.82 -2.42
N HIS A 206 32.05 -15.62 -1.98
CA HIS A 206 32.91 -15.32 -0.84
C HIS A 206 33.41 -13.88 -0.97
N ASP A 207 32.69 -12.93 -0.38
CA ASP A 207 33.21 -11.59 -0.10
C ASP A 207 33.90 -11.66 1.26
N GLU A 208 34.85 -12.59 1.40
CA GLU A 208 35.94 -12.43 2.36
C GLU A 208 36.99 -11.55 1.69
N THR A 209 37.39 -10.49 2.40
CA THR A 209 38.55 -9.62 2.14
C THR A 209 38.48 -8.61 0.99
N LYS A 210 37.88 -7.46 1.31
CA LYS A 210 38.58 -6.18 1.11
C LYS A 210 38.72 -5.44 2.45
N GLU A 211 39.57 -5.99 3.32
CA GLU A 211 40.44 -5.11 4.11
C GLU A 211 41.29 -4.32 3.11
N THR A 212 40.88 -3.10 2.77
CA THR A 212 41.81 -2.13 2.21
C THR A 212 42.74 -1.67 3.34
N ARG A 213 43.77 -2.48 3.62
CA ARG A 213 45.08 -1.97 4.01
C ARG A 213 45.68 -1.23 2.83
N ILE A 214 45.70 0.11 2.87
CA ILE A 214 46.73 1.02 2.29
C ILE A 214 46.47 2.39 2.98
N SER A 215 47.38 3.13 3.62
CA SER A 215 48.76 2.96 4.08
C SER A 215 49.03 4.08 5.11
N LYS A 216 50.10 3.92 5.88
CA LYS A 216 50.69 4.93 6.78
C LYS A 216 50.78 6.32 6.18
#